data_AF-A0A368KRV1-F1
#
_entry.id   AF-A0A368KRV1-F1
#
_cell.length_a   1.000
_cell.length_b   1.000
_cell.length_c   1.000
_cell.angle_alpha   90.00
_cell.angle_beta   90.00
_cell.angle_gamma   90.00
#
_symmetry.space_group_name_H-M   'P 1'
#
loop_
_entity.id
_entity.type
_entity.pdbx_description
1 polymer ?
#
loop_
_entity_poly.entity_id
_entity_poly.type
_entity_poly.pdbx_seq_one_letter_code
_entity_poly.pdbx_strand_id
1 'polypeptide(L)'
;MAELGAGVVASMKLWLLIGVLGVSAGHALLCAVRLRHTDQFPALLACTTAVVLLLTALLLSHFWSDAWRVVAKERGFYESRRPVQRVVTLMGIAVLPLLVGGAAWWLHRGRVAVTGAVVLSFLTLGGALVKVISYHPIDRIMTLKVTTGFSLFDLFLGIGILGLNICLAISGSSKQVI
;
A
#
# COMPACT_ATOMS: atom_id res chain seq x y z
N MET A 1 -11.91 -6.02 -31.33
CA MET A 1 -12.69 -5.13 -30.43
C MET A 1 -12.50 -5.46 -28.95
N ALA A 2 -12.45 -6.74 -28.53
CA ALA A 2 -12.23 -7.11 -27.13
C ALA A 2 -10.87 -6.65 -26.54
N GLU A 3 -9.79 -6.65 -27.33
CA GLU A 3 -8.46 -6.18 -26.89
C GLU A 3 -8.36 -4.66 -26.67
N LEU A 4 -9.06 -3.88 -27.51
CA LEU A 4 -9.17 -2.43 -27.36
C LEU A 4 -9.92 -2.06 -26.06
N GLY A 5 -10.98 -2.79 -25.73
CA GLY A 5 -11.70 -2.62 -24.46
C GLY A 5 -10.85 -2.96 -23.23
N ALA A 6 -10.04 -4.01 -23.30
CA ALA A 6 -9.16 -4.41 -22.20
C ALA A 6 -8.05 -3.38 -21.91
N GLY A 7 -7.44 -2.81 -22.96
CA GLY A 7 -6.40 -1.78 -22.83
C GLY A 7 -6.91 -0.48 -22.20
N VAL A 8 -8.10 -0.02 -22.61
CA VAL A 8 -8.74 1.18 -22.04
C VAL A 8 -9.10 0.98 -20.57
N VAL A 9 -9.62 -0.20 -20.20
CA VAL A 9 -9.95 -0.50 -18.80
C VAL A 9 -8.69 -0.56 -17.93
N ALA A 10 -7.57 -1.08 -18.46
CA ALA A 10 -6.31 -1.12 -17.72
C ALA A 10 -5.73 0.28 -17.48
N SER A 11 -5.77 1.16 -18.48
CA SER A 11 -5.28 2.54 -18.35
C SER A 11 -6.16 3.37 -17.41
N MET A 12 -7.49 3.25 -17.50
CA MET A 12 -8.42 3.94 -16.59
C MET A 12 -8.18 3.54 -15.12
N LYS A 13 -7.93 2.26 -14.86
CA LYS A 13 -7.62 1.77 -13.50
C LYS A 13 -6.33 2.38 -12.94
N LEU A 14 -5.29 2.50 -13.77
CA LEU A 14 -4.04 3.12 -13.36
C LEU A 14 -4.27 4.57 -12.93
N TRP A 15 -4.97 5.35 -13.75
CA TRP A 15 -5.28 6.75 -13.45
C TRP A 15 -6.15 6.92 -12.21
N LEU A 16 -7.16 6.06 -12.05
CA LEU A 16 -8.00 6.06 -10.85
C LEU A 16 -7.18 5.74 -9.60
N LEU A 17 -6.27 4.78 -9.69
CA LEU A 17 -5.37 4.40 -8.60
C LEU A 17 -4.39 5.53 -8.25
N ILE A 18 -3.80 6.20 -9.25
CA ILE A 18 -2.97 7.39 -9.06
C ILE A 18 -3.77 8.49 -8.36
N GLY A 19 -4.99 8.77 -8.83
CA GLY A 19 -5.86 9.78 -8.24
C GLY A 19 -6.20 9.48 -6.78
N VAL A 20 -6.66 8.26 -6.49
CA VAL A 20 -7.06 7.84 -5.14
C VAL A 20 -5.87 7.84 -4.16
N LEU A 21 -4.72 7.31 -4.58
CA LEU A 21 -3.52 7.31 -3.73
C LEU A 21 -2.93 8.71 -3.56
N GLY A 22 -2.95 9.54 -4.62
CA GLY A 22 -2.52 10.93 -4.56
C GLY A 22 -3.37 11.76 -3.59
N VAL A 23 -4.68 11.61 -3.64
CA VAL A 23 -5.61 12.24 -2.68
C VAL A 23 -5.34 11.73 -1.25
N SER A 24 -5.12 10.43 -1.08
CA SER A 24 -4.83 9.85 0.24
C SER A 24 -3.50 10.33 0.83
N ALA A 25 -2.46 10.44 -0.01
CA ALA A 25 -1.17 11.01 0.39
C ALA A 25 -1.31 12.50 0.75
N GLY A 26 -2.07 13.25 -0.04
CA GLY A 26 -2.39 14.66 0.24
C GLY A 26 -3.15 14.83 1.55
N HIS A 27 -4.13 13.96 1.84
CA HIS A 27 -4.88 13.97 3.09
C HIS A 27 -3.97 13.64 4.29
N ALA A 28 -3.12 12.62 4.18
CA ALA A 28 -2.14 12.28 5.22
C ALA A 28 -1.16 13.44 5.49
N LEU A 29 -0.65 14.07 4.44
CA LEU A 29 0.26 15.22 4.53
C LEU A 29 -0.43 16.43 5.16
N LEU A 30 -1.66 16.73 4.74
CA LEU A 30 -2.45 17.82 5.30
C LEU A 30 -2.70 17.60 6.81
N CYS A 31 -3.04 16.37 7.21
CA CYS A 31 -3.16 16.01 8.63
C CYS A 31 -1.82 16.16 9.35
N ALA A 32 -0.70 15.71 8.78
CA ALA A 32 0.62 15.89 9.36
C ALA A 32 0.95 17.38 9.58
N VAL A 33 0.75 18.23 8.58
CA VAL A 33 0.99 19.68 8.67
C VAL A 33 0.11 20.33 9.73
N ARG A 34 -1.19 19.98 9.77
CA ARG A 34 -2.12 20.49 10.79
C ARG A 34 -1.72 20.06 12.20
N LEU A 35 -1.14 18.88 12.35
CA LEU A 35 -0.78 18.26 13.62
C LEU A 35 0.73 18.36 13.92
N ARG A 36 1.48 19.23 13.23
CA ARG A 36 2.95 19.35 13.31
C ARG A 36 3.51 19.63 14.71
N HIS A 37 2.71 20.23 15.59
CA HIS A 37 3.09 20.54 16.97
C HIS A 37 2.59 19.50 17.98
N THR A 38 2.09 18.36 17.51
CA THR A 38 1.59 17.28 18.36
C THR A 38 2.47 16.05 18.21
N ASP A 39 2.42 15.17 19.20
CA ASP A 39 3.14 13.90 19.18
C ASP A 39 2.73 12.97 18.01
N GLN A 40 1.60 13.26 17.33
CA GLN A 40 1.11 12.46 16.20
C GLN A 40 1.83 12.77 14.88
N PHE A 41 2.57 13.88 14.79
CA PHE A 41 3.26 14.30 13.58
C PHE A 41 4.15 13.23 12.93
N PRO A 42 5.07 12.56 13.64
CA PRO A 42 5.96 11.56 13.03
C PRO A 42 5.19 10.36 12.46
N ALA A 43 4.12 9.91 13.11
CA ALA A 43 3.30 8.82 12.59
C ALA A 43 2.56 9.20 11.30
N LEU A 44 2.05 10.43 11.21
CA LEU A 44 1.36 10.93 10.02
C LEU A 44 2.33 11.15 8.85
N LEU A 45 3.56 11.60 9.14
CA LEU A 45 4.63 11.63 8.14
C LEU A 45 4.96 10.22 7.65
N ALA A 46 5.11 9.24 8.55
CA ALA A 46 5.36 7.85 8.17
C ALA A 46 4.22 7.29 7.30
N CYS A 47 2.96 7.61 7.60
CA CYS A 47 1.81 7.25 6.76
C CYS A 47 1.94 7.87 5.37
N THR A 48 2.27 9.17 5.30
CA THR A 48 2.44 9.89 4.04
C THR A 48 3.54 9.24 3.19
N THR A 49 4.69 8.97 3.80
CA THR A 49 5.81 8.28 3.13
C THR A 49 5.41 6.89 2.64
N ALA A 50 4.69 6.11 3.46
CA ALA A 50 4.22 4.78 3.06
C ALA A 50 3.25 4.83 1.87
N VAL A 51 2.32 5.79 1.82
CA VAL A 51 1.39 5.95 0.69
C VAL A 51 2.12 6.41 -0.58
N VAL A 52 3.11 7.29 -0.47
CA VAL A 52 3.95 7.70 -1.60
C VAL A 52 4.75 6.51 -2.12
N LEU A 53 5.39 5.74 -1.24
CA LEU A 53 6.12 4.53 -1.62
C LEU A 53 5.20 3.48 -2.25
N LEU A 54 3.97 3.34 -1.76
CA LEU A 54 2.95 2.47 -2.33
C LEU A 54 2.60 2.89 -3.76
N LEU A 55 2.37 4.18 -4.00
CA LEU A 55 2.14 4.71 -5.35
C LEU A 55 3.35 4.44 -6.26
N THR A 56 4.56 4.73 -5.80
CA THR A 56 5.79 4.48 -6.57
C THR A 56 5.95 2.98 -6.87
N ALA A 57 5.71 2.10 -5.91
CA ALA A 57 5.79 0.64 -6.11
C ALA A 57 4.79 0.15 -7.16
N LEU A 58 3.56 0.68 -7.15
CA LEU A 58 2.53 0.30 -8.12
C LEU A 58 2.82 0.84 -9.52
N LEU A 59 3.32 2.06 -9.64
CA LEU A 59 3.81 2.60 -10.90
C LEU A 59 4.99 1.76 -11.43
N LEU A 60 5.94 1.43 -10.56
CA LEU A 60 7.09 0.60 -10.93
C LEU A 60 6.63 -0.77 -11.44
N SER A 61 5.69 -1.39 -10.73
CA SER A 61 5.09 -2.66 -11.15
C SER A 61 4.40 -2.53 -12.50
N HIS A 62 3.69 -1.43 -12.76
CA HIS A 62 2.95 -1.27 -14.01
C HIS A 62 3.88 -1.13 -15.22
N PHE A 63 4.93 -0.31 -15.10
CA PHE A 63 5.82 -0.03 -16.23
C PHE A 63 6.90 -1.10 -16.46
N TRP A 64 7.36 -1.78 -15.41
CA TRP A 64 8.55 -2.62 -15.49
C TRP A 64 8.34 -4.09 -15.13
N SER A 65 7.20 -4.50 -14.57
CA SER A 65 6.95 -5.91 -14.16
C SER A 65 7.27 -6.91 -15.26
N ASP A 66 6.72 -6.72 -16.46
CA ASP A 66 6.75 -7.75 -17.48
C ASP A 66 8.13 -7.89 -18.12
N ALA A 67 8.80 -6.76 -18.40
CA ALA A 67 10.17 -6.75 -18.89
C ALA A 67 11.14 -7.42 -17.89
N TRP A 68 11.00 -7.13 -16.60
CA TRP A 68 11.87 -7.72 -15.57
C TRP A 68 11.60 -9.19 -15.33
N ARG A 69 10.35 -9.65 -15.47
CA ARG A 69 9.98 -11.08 -15.39
C ARG A 69 10.60 -11.88 -16.54
N VAL A 70 10.58 -11.35 -17.75
CA VAL A 70 11.21 -11.97 -18.92
C VAL A 70 12.72 -12.08 -18.73
N VAL A 71 13.39 -10.98 -18.38
CA VAL A 71 14.85 -10.97 -18.14
C VAL A 71 15.25 -11.91 -16.99
N ALA A 72 14.46 -11.98 -15.92
CA ALA A 72 14.75 -12.87 -14.79
C ALA A 72 14.62 -14.36 -15.16
N LYS A 73 13.66 -14.70 -16.04
CA LYS A 73 13.48 -16.06 -16.55
C LYS A 73 14.61 -16.45 -17.50
N GLU A 74 14.96 -15.57 -18.43
CA GLU A 74 16.03 -15.79 -19.41
C GLU A 74 17.40 -15.97 -18.77
N ARG A 75 17.68 -15.25 -17.68
CA ARG A 75 18.97 -15.34 -16.97
C ARG A 75 19.02 -16.39 -15.86
N GLY A 76 17.99 -17.22 -15.70
CA GLY A 76 17.97 -18.30 -14.70
C GLY A 76 17.97 -17.85 -13.22
N PHE A 77 17.82 -16.55 -12.94
CA PHE A 77 17.84 -16.01 -11.58
C PHE A 77 16.55 -16.26 -10.79
N TYR A 78 15.55 -16.93 -11.39
CA TYR A 78 14.23 -17.07 -10.78
C TYR A 78 14.26 -17.98 -9.54
N GLU A 79 15.00 -19.09 -9.58
CA GLU A 79 15.10 -20.04 -8.46
C GLU A 79 15.86 -19.45 -7.26
N SER A 80 16.96 -18.72 -7.52
CA SER A 80 17.82 -18.16 -6.46
C SER A 80 17.19 -16.99 -5.70
N ARG A 81 16.14 -16.36 -6.25
CA ARG A 81 15.42 -15.24 -5.60
C ARG A 81 14.38 -15.70 -4.59
N ARG A 82 13.89 -16.95 -4.65
CA ARG A 82 12.80 -17.44 -3.80
C ARG A 82 13.01 -17.22 -2.29
N PRO A 83 14.20 -17.43 -1.70
CA PRO A 83 14.42 -17.15 -0.28
C PRO A 83 14.26 -15.66 0.05
N VAL A 84 14.81 -14.78 -0.79
CA VAL A 84 14.68 -13.32 -0.62
C VAL A 84 13.22 -12.89 -0.78
N GLN A 85 12.51 -13.42 -1.78
CA GLN A 85 11.08 -13.13 -1.97
C GLN A 85 10.26 -13.52 -0.74
N ARG A 86 10.50 -14.70 -0.15
CA ARG A 86 9.85 -15.13 1.09
C ARG A 86 10.12 -14.19 2.26
N VAL A 87 11.38 -13.81 2.44
CA VAL A 87 11.76 -12.88 3.52
C VAL A 87 11.10 -11.53 3.32
N VAL A 88 11.15 -10.95 2.12
CA VAL A 88 10.56 -9.63 1.86
C VAL A 88 9.04 -9.68 1.98
N THR A 89 8.38 -10.75 1.53
CA THR A 89 6.95 -10.97 1.74
C THR A 89 6.60 -11.04 3.23
N LEU A 90 7.31 -11.87 4.00
CA LEU A 90 7.07 -12.03 5.44
C LEU A 90 7.28 -10.71 6.17
N MET A 91 8.38 -10.01 5.84
CA MET A 91 8.70 -8.71 6.41
C MET A 91 7.66 -7.67 6.04
N GLY A 92 7.25 -7.58 4.78
CA GLY A 92 6.32 -6.56 4.29
C GLY A 92 4.89 -6.75 4.79
N ILE A 93 4.38 -7.98 4.84
CA ILE A 93 2.98 -8.25 5.21
C ILE A 93 2.80 -8.44 6.71
N ALA A 94 3.73 -9.12 7.38
CA ALA A 94 3.54 -9.51 8.78
C ALA A 94 4.40 -8.67 9.74
N VAL A 95 5.72 -8.70 9.56
CA VAL A 95 6.63 -8.14 10.58
C VAL A 95 6.55 -6.61 10.62
N LEU A 96 6.67 -5.95 9.48
CA LEU A 96 6.75 -4.50 9.41
C LEU A 96 5.47 -3.83 9.94
N PRO A 97 4.24 -4.20 9.50
CA PRO A 97 3.01 -3.60 10.02
C PRO A 97 2.82 -3.80 11.52
N LEU A 98 3.22 -4.96 12.06
CA LEU A 98 3.15 -5.24 13.49
C LEU A 98 4.16 -4.40 14.29
N LEU A 99 5.40 -4.27 13.81
CA LEU A 99 6.42 -3.46 14.48
C LEU A 99 6.05 -1.97 14.49
N VAL A 100 5.67 -1.41 13.34
CA VAL A 100 5.26 0.00 13.26
C VAL A 100 3.95 0.26 14.00
N GLY A 101 3.02 -0.70 13.98
CA GLY A 101 1.79 -0.64 14.75
C GLY A 101 2.03 -0.68 16.25
N GLY A 102 2.89 -1.59 16.73
CA GLY A 102 3.27 -1.67 18.13
C GLY A 102 4.01 -0.42 18.61
N ALA A 103 4.93 0.11 17.78
CA ALA A 103 5.61 1.36 18.07
C ALA A 103 4.63 2.55 18.13
N ALA A 104 3.72 2.67 17.16
CA ALA A 104 2.69 3.71 17.17
C ALA A 104 1.74 3.58 18.36
N TRP A 105 1.34 2.36 18.72
CA TRP A 105 0.50 2.10 19.89
C TRP A 105 1.17 2.57 21.18
N TRP A 106 2.46 2.25 21.36
CA TRP A 106 3.23 2.64 22.53
C TRP A 106 3.46 4.16 22.58
N LEU A 107 3.96 4.75 21.48
CA LEU A 107 4.27 6.18 21.41
C LEU A 107 3.03 7.08 21.55
N HIS A 108 1.87 6.62 21.09
CA HIS A 108 0.63 7.39 21.13
C HIS A 108 -0.34 6.90 22.20
N ARG A 109 0.12 6.11 23.18
CA ARG A 109 -0.65 5.66 24.35
C ARG A 109 -2.01 5.04 23.99
N GLY A 110 -2.02 4.18 22.98
CA GLY A 110 -3.23 3.46 22.59
C GLY A 110 -4.24 4.25 21.74
N ARG A 111 -3.85 5.38 21.14
CA ARG A 111 -4.70 6.08 20.16
C ARG A 111 -4.94 5.19 18.94
N VAL A 112 -6.12 4.57 18.90
CA VAL A 112 -6.55 3.60 17.88
C VAL A 112 -6.49 4.18 16.48
N ALA A 113 -6.95 5.43 16.28
CA ALA A 113 -7.00 6.03 14.95
C ALA A 113 -5.60 6.23 14.34
N VAL A 114 -4.64 6.75 15.10
CA VAL A 114 -3.27 6.96 14.61
C VAL A 114 -2.58 5.62 14.36
N THR A 115 -2.73 4.68 15.30
CA THR A 115 -2.16 3.33 15.16
C THR A 115 -2.75 2.62 13.94
N GLY A 116 -4.06 2.71 13.75
CA GLY A 116 -4.77 2.15 12.60
C GLY A 116 -4.29 2.76 11.29
N ALA A 117 -4.11 4.08 11.21
CA ALA A 117 -3.55 4.73 10.03
C ALA A 117 -2.16 4.19 9.68
N VAL A 118 -1.28 4.04 10.68
CA VAL A 118 0.08 3.50 10.49
C VAL A 118 0.01 2.06 10.02
N VAL A 119 -0.72 1.18 10.71
CA VAL A 119 -0.84 -0.25 10.35
C VAL A 119 -1.38 -0.41 8.94
N LEU A 120 -2.47 0.29 8.58
CA LEU A 120 -3.09 0.18 7.26
C LEU A 120 -2.16 0.70 6.15
N SER A 121 -1.42 1.79 6.39
CA SER A 121 -0.47 2.33 5.41
C SER A 121 0.67 1.34 5.12
N PHE A 122 1.24 0.73 6.16
CA PHE A 122 2.34 -0.21 5.99
C PHE A 122 1.88 -1.59 5.50
N LEU A 123 0.68 -2.03 5.89
CA LEU A 123 0.09 -3.27 5.38
C LEU A 123 -0.22 -3.18 3.88
N THR A 124 -0.81 -2.06 3.43
CA THR A 124 -1.07 -1.82 1.99
C THR A 124 0.22 -1.71 1.19
N LEU A 125 1.23 -1.00 1.71
CA LEU A 125 2.58 -0.97 1.15
C LEU A 125 3.17 -2.39 1.04
N GLY A 126 3.09 -3.19 2.10
CA GLY A 126 3.54 -4.57 2.12
C GLY A 126 2.90 -5.43 1.03
N GLY A 127 1.57 -5.34 0.88
CA GLY A 127 0.85 -6.02 -0.20
C GLY A 127 1.32 -5.61 -1.60
N ALA A 128 1.59 -4.31 -1.83
CA ALA A 128 2.11 -3.84 -3.11
C ALA A 128 3.55 -4.29 -3.38
N LEU A 129 4.41 -4.33 -2.36
CA LEU A 129 5.77 -4.88 -2.50
C LEU A 129 5.75 -6.34 -2.94
N VAL A 130 4.82 -7.15 -2.41
CA VAL A 130 4.70 -8.54 -2.85
C VAL A 130 4.32 -8.64 -4.32
N LYS A 131 3.43 -7.76 -4.81
CA LYS A 131 3.05 -7.69 -6.22
C LYS A 131 4.22 -7.29 -7.12
N VAL A 132 5.05 -6.33 -6.68
CA VAL A 132 6.26 -5.90 -7.41
C VAL A 132 7.27 -7.04 -7.50
N ILE A 133 7.53 -7.72 -6.38
CA ILE A 133 8.55 -8.77 -6.26
C ILE A 133 8.11 -10.07 -6.96
N SER A 134 6.82 -10.20 -7.25
CA SER A 134 6.21 -11.30 -8.00
C SER A 134 6.52 -12.67 -7.41
N TYR A 135 6.04 -12.88 -6.19
CA TYR A 135 6.14 -14.20 -5.56
C TYR A 135 4.97 -15.08 -6.01
N HIS A 136 5.25 -16.00 -6.94
CA HIS A 136 4.25 -16.79 -7.67
C HIS A 136 3.10 -17.37 -6.82
N PRO A 137 3.32 -17.94 -5.62
CA PRO A 137 2.22 -18.46 -4.80
C PRO A 137 1.23 -17.37 -4.37
N ILE A 138 1.74 -16.18 -4.02
CA ILE A 138 0.90 -15.08 -3.54
C ILE A 138 0.33 -14.28 -4.71
N ASP A 139 1.09 -14.08 -5.78
CA ASP A 139 0.59 -13.46 -7.02
C ASP A 139 -0.65 -14.22 -7.54
N ARG A 140 -0.64 -15.55 -7.47
CA ARG A 140 -1.78 -16.37 -7.90
C ARG A 140 -3.02 -16.13 -7.04
N ILE A 141 -2.86 -15.94 -5.73
CA ILE A 141 -3.97 -15.60 -4.83
C ILE A 141 -4.44 -14.17 -5.09
N MET A 142 -3.52 -13.22 -5.17
CA MET A 142 -3.81 -11.79 -5.33
C MET A 142 -4.47 -11.45 -6.67
N THR A 143 -4.27 -12.28 -7.69
CA THR A 143 -4.90 -12.15 -9.03
C THR A 143 -6.26 -12.83 -9.14
N LEU A 144 -6.71 -13.57 -8.10
CA LEU A 144 -8.06 -14.14 -8.09
C LEU A 144 -9.11 -13.04 -8.23
N LYS A 145 -10.02 -13.21 -9.18
CA LYS A 145 -11.09 -12.25 -9.45
C LYS A 145 -12.20 -12.43 -8.43
N VAL A 146 -12.54 -11.35 -7.73
CA VAL A 146 -13.67 -11.30 -6.79
C VAL A 146 -14.96 -10.98 -7.53
N THR A 147 -14.89 -10.04 -8.47
CA THR A 147 -15.98 -9.66 -9.37
C THR A 147 -15.42 -9.27 -10.73
N THR A 148 -16.29 -9.01 -11.71
CA THR A 148 -15.91 -8.67 -13.08
C THR A 148 -14.99 -7.46 -13.09
N GLY A 149 -13.71 -7.68 -13.39
CA GLY A 149 -12.72 -6.63 -13.45
C GLY A 149 -12.05 -6.24 -12.12
N PHE A 150 -12.33 -6.90 -11.00
CA PHE A 150 -11.64 -6.61 -9.72
C PHE A 150 -10.98 -7.86 -9.13
N SER A 151 -9.71 -7.74 -8.77
CA SER A 151 -8.94 -8.79 -8.11
C SER A 151 -8.99 -8.68 -6.58
N LEU A 152 -8.62 -9.75 -5.87
CA LEU A 152 -8.45 -9.73 -4.41
C LEU A 152 -7.48 -8.64 -3.98
N PHE A 153 -6.42 -8.39 -4.76
CA PHE A 153 -5.50 -7.29 -4.50
C PHE A 153 -6.19 -5.93 -4.56
N ASP A 154 -7.04 -5.69 -5.57
CA ASP A 154 -7.74 -4.42 -5.72
C ASP A 154 -8.70 -4.18 -4.55
N LEU A 155 -9.37 -5.24 -4.09
CA LEU A 155 -10.24 -5.18 -2.91
C LEU A 155 -9.44 -4.89 -1.63
N PHE A 156 -8.33 -5.60 -1.41
CA PHE A 156 -7.44 -5.38 -0.27
C PHE A 156 -6.91 -3.94 -0.25
N LEU A 157 -6.46 -3.44 -1.40
CA LEU A 157 -5.97 -2.07 -1.56
C LEU A 157 -7.09 -1.06 -1.28
N GLY A 158 -8.28 -1.29 -1.82
CA GLY A 158 -9.44 -0.42 -1.59
C GLY A 158 -9.85 -0.33 -0.13
N ILE A 159 -9.95 -1.46 0.57
CA ILE A 159 -10.25 -1.52 2.00
C ILE A 159 -9.17 -0.80 2.81
N GLY A 160 -7.90 -1.04 2.50
CA GLY A 160 -6.78 -0.41 3.20
C GLY A 160 -6.75 1.10 3.04
N ILE A 161 -6.97 1.61 1.82
CA ILE A 161 -7.03 3.06 1.54
C ILE A 161 -8.25 3.69 2.22
N LEU A 162 -9.42 3.06 2.15
CA LEU A 162 -10.62 3.58 2.79
C LEU A 162 -10.44 3.65 4.31
N GLY A 163 -9.99 2.56 4.93
CA GLY A 163 -9.71 2.50 6.36
C GLY A 163 -8.66 3.51 6.81
N LEU A 164 -7.60 3.71 6.01
CA LEU A 164 -6.59 4.74 6.24
C LEU A 164 -7.23 6.14 6.28
N ASN A 165 -8.04 6.48 5.27
CA ASN A 165 -8.68 7.80 5.21
C ASN A 165 -9.65 8.04 6.37
N ILE A 166 -10.39 7.01 6.79
CA ILE A 166 -11.24 7.07 8.00
C ILE A 166 -10.38 7.36 9.24
N CYS A 167 -9.27 6.63 9.42
CA CYS A 167 -8.35 6.82 10.54
C CYS A 167 -7.73 8.23 10.56
N LEU A 168 -7.35 8.76 9.40
CA LEU A 168 -6.82 10.11 9.24
C LEU A 168 -7.87 11.18 9.57
N ALA A 169 -9.11 11.00 9.12
CA ALA A 169 -10.21 11.92 9.40
C ALA A 169 -10.52 12.01 10.91
N ILE A 170 -10.60 10.86 11.60
CA ILE A 170 -10.81 10.80 13.05
C ILE A 170 -9.64 11.46 13.79
N SER A 171 -8.41 11.19 13.37
CA SER A 171 -7.20 11.80 13.97
C SER A 171 -7.17 13.32 13.80
N GLY A 172 -7.58 13.82 12.63
CA GLY A 172 -7.63 15.25 12.33
C GLY A 172 -8.73 16.01 13.08
N SER A 173 -9.83 15.34 13.45
CA SER A 173 -10.96 15.96 14.18
C SER A 173 -10.69 16.17 15.67
N SER A 174 -9.72 15.44 16.26
CA SER A 174 -9.40 15.51 17.70
C SER A 174 -8.87 16.87 18.20
N LYS A 175 -8.70 17.87 17.33
CA LYS A 175 -8.30 19.24 17.70
C LYS A 175 -9.46 20.17 18.09
N GLN A 176 -10.72 19.74 17.99
CA GLN A 176 -11.87 20.62 18.26
C GLN A 176 -12.42 20.56 19.70
N VAL A 177 -11.76 19.86 20.61
CA VAL A 177 -12.20 19.76 22.03
C VAL A 177 -11.06 20.19 22.96
N ILE A 178 -10.64 21.45 22.87
CA ILE A 178 -9.91 22.16 23.94
C ILE A 178 -10.39 23.61 23.92
#